data_AF-W2I946-F1
#
_entry.id   AF-W2I946-F1
#
_cell.length_a   1.000
_cell.length_b   1.000
_cell.length_c   1.000
_cell.angle_alpha   90.00
_cell.angle_beta   90.00
_cell.angle_gamma   90.00
#
_symmetry.space_group_name_H-M   'P 1'
#
loop_
_entity.id
_entity.type
_entity.pdbx_description
1 polymer ?
#
loop_
_entity_poly.entity_id
_entity_poly.type
_entity_poly.pdbx_seq_one_letter_code
_entity_poly.pdbx_strand_id
1 'polypeptide(L)'
;MADRRLSGRQMMELFYTEVERPPLTDGIEEEADAPTLFRCKCGKTRAQRLKHGYTNLVQHVLVKHSDWVAAASREAHPSPVPALANGDKSPTPPKKNGKARARAETGEAEVNGTALGNNDTVGDSSEDETKPETQEPATMQQVTASVGAQKRSDYLSWDDYFMSVAFLSAMRSKDPSTQVGACIVNPERKIVGIGYNGFPNGCGDDDLPWARESATSSPLDTKYPYVCHAEMNAILNKNSTDVKGCTIYVALFPCNECAKLIIQSGIARVVYCSDKYNSDWKFVASRRLLDMAGVQYTQHKLQLSKLVIDFTSVM
;
A
#
# COMPACT_ATOMS: atom_id res chain seq x y z
N MET A 1 3.92 -28.88 6.72
CA MET A 1 4.67 -28.57 7.97
C MET A 1 5.06 -27.11 7.92
N ALA A 2 4.88 -26.35 8.99
CA ALA A 2 5.32 -24.96 9.04
C ALA A 2 6.79 -24.89 9.45
N ASP A 3 7.62 -24.20 8.67
CA ASP A 3 9.04 -24.01 9.00
C ASP A 3 9.17 -22.97 10.12
N ARG A 4 9.57 -23.42 11.32
CA ARG A 4 9.50 -22.60 12.53
C ARG A 4 10.64 -21.58 12.58
N ARG A 5 10.37 -20.38 12.07
CA ARG A 5 11.30 -19.24 12.09
C ARG A 5 11.89 -19.00 13.48
N LEU A 6 13.20 -19.23 13.61
CA LEU A 6 13.96 -18.96 14.84
C LEU A 6 13.89 -17.47 15.24
N SER A 7 13.80 -17.20 16.54
CA SER A 7 13.90 -15.84 17.07
C SER A 7 15.34 -15.33 17.06
N GLY A 8 15.52 -14.00 17.12
CA GLY A 8 16.86 -13.40 17.13
C GLY A 8 17.72 -13.80 18.33
N ARG A 9 17.07 -14.10 19.47
CA ARG A 9 17.75 -14.64 20.66
C ARG A 9 18.24 -16.08 20.42
N GLN A 10 17.40 -16.95 19.85
CA GLN A 10 17.80 -18.32 19.51
C GLN A 10 18.93 -18.33 18.47
N MET A 11 18.92 -17.43 17.48
CA MET A 11 20.04 -17.33 16.52
C MET A 11 21.35 -16.87 17.18
N MET A 12 21.28 -16.02 18.21
CA MET A 12 22.45 -15.66 19.02
C MET A 12 22.96 -16.91 19.78
N GLU A 13 22.08 -17.55 20.55
CA GLU A 13 22.40 -18.74 21.38
C GLU A 13 22.89 -19.95 20.55
N LEU A 14 22.42 -20.12 19.31
CA LEU A 14 22.80 -21.24 18.43
C LEU A 14 24.08 -21.00 17.62
N PHE A 15 24.41 -19.75 17.26
CA PHE A 15 25.44 -19.46 16.26
C PHE A 15 26.59 -18.56 16.76
N TYR A 16 26.52 -18.05 17.99
CA TYR A 16 27.54 -17.20 18.58
C TYR A 16 27.98 -17.67 19.97
N THR A 17 29.23 -17.37 20.31
CA THR A 17 29.71 -17.30 21.70
C THR A 17 29.99 -15.85 22.07
N GLU A 18 29.72 -15.47 23.31
CA GLU A 18 30.17 -14.19 23.87
C GLU A 18 31.69 -14.25 24.07
N VAL A 19 32.39 -13.17 23.73
CA VAL A 19 33.86 -13.06 23.82
C VAL A 19 34.26 -12.06 24.89
N GLU A 20 33.58 -10.91 24.91
CA GLU A 20 33.91 -9.78 25.77
C GLU A 20 32.64 -9.00 26.08
N ARG A 21 32.39 -8.81 27.38
CA ARG A 21 31.33 -7.95 27.90
C ARG A 21 31.98 -6.74 28.56
N PRO A 22 31.56 -5.51 28.22
CA PRO A 22 31.98 -4.32 28.95
C PRO A 22 31.71 -4.48 30.45
N PRO A 23 32.59 -3.98 31.34
CA PRO A 23 32.34 -4.00 32.77
C PRO A 23 31.07 -3.21 33.10
N LEU A 24 30.29 -3.70 34.06
CA LEU A 24 29.21 -2.93 34.67
C LEU A 24 29.85 -1.81 35.51
N THR A 25 29.53 -0.56 35.20
CA THR A 25 29.96 0.61 35.97
C THR A 25 29.03 0.81 37.16
N ASP A 26 29.54 0.65 38.38
CA ASP A 26 28.75 0.86 39.59
C ASP A 26 28.29 2.32 39.72
N GLY A 27 26.97 2.54 39.73
CA GLY A 27 26.35 3.76 40.27
C GLY A 27 26.09 4.94 39.33
N ILE A 28 26.32 4.83 38.01
CA ILE A 28 25.94 5.87 37.03
C ILE A 28 25.15 5.24 35.87
N GLU A 29 23.89 5.64 35.70
CA GLU A 29 22.96 4.99 34.75
C GLU A 29 23.19 5.35 33.26
N GLU A 30 24.02 6.35 32.94
CA GLU A 30 24.08 6.92 31.58
C GLU A 30 25.10 6.28 30.62
N GLU A 31 26.12 5.51 31.07
CA GLU A 31 27.22 5.07 30.18
C GLU A 31 27.36 3.55 29.94
N ALA A 32 26.33 2.76 30.30
CA ALA A 32 26.30 1.31 30.05
C ALA A 32 25.98 0.89 28.60
N ASP A 33 25.90 1.82 27.63
CA ASP A 33 25.80 1.48 26.20
C ASP A 33 27.19 1.31 25.57
N ALA A 34 27.85 0.22 25.93
CA ALA A 34 29.00 -0.32 25.22
C ALA A 34 28.62 -1.64 24.55
N PRO A 35 29.08 -1.94 23.32
CA PRO A 35 28.67 -3.13 22.59
C PRO A 35 29.40 -4.39 23.07
N THR A 36 28.66 -5.43 23.40
CA THR A 36 29.20 -6.77 23.69
C THR A 36 29.77 -7.39 22.41
N LEU A 37 30.93 -8.05 22.51
CA LEU A 37 31.54 -8.76 21.38
C LEU A 37 31.12 -10.24 21.35
N PHE A 38 30.62 -10.67 20.20
CA PHE A 38 30.18 -12.05 19.93
C PHE A 38 30.98 -12.64 18.77
N ARG A 39 31.49 -13.88 18.91
CA ARG A 39 32.16 -14.62 17.84
C ARG A 39 31.21 -15.63 17.23
N CYS A 40 30.95 -15.50 15.93
CA CYS A 40 30.15 -16.47 15.18
C CYS A 40 30.92 -17.79 15.05
N LYS A 41 30.21 -18.91 14.91
CA LYS A 41 30.80 -20.23 14.56
C LYS A 41 31.67 -20.20 13.29
N CYS A 42 31.49 -19.22 12.40
CA CYS A 42 32.37 -18.98 11.23
C CYS A 42 33.66 -18.19 11.55
N GLY A 43 34.02 -18.00 12.83
CA GLY A 43 35.19 -17.24 13.30
C GLY A 43 35.02 -15.72 13.34
N LYS A 44 34.00 -15.13 12.70
CA LYS A 44 33.83 -13.68 12.62
C LYS A 44 33.28 -13.08 13.93
N THR A 45 34.05 -12.17 14.54
CA THR A 45 33.60 -11.34 15.65
C THR A 45 32.63 -10.25 15.17
N ARG A 46 31.60 -9.94 15.97
CA ARG A 46 30.61 -8.87 15.75
C ARG A 46 30.31 -8.17 17.07
N ALA A 47 30.21 -6.84 17.01
CA ALA A 47 29.79 -6.00 18.12
C ALA A 47 28.26 -5.83 18.10
N GLN A 48 27.59 -6.05 19.23
CA GLN A 48 26.14 -5.87 19.37
C GLN A 48 25.81 -5.13 20.67
N ARG A 49 25.08 -4.02 20.54
CA ARG A 49 24.50 -3.28 21.66
C ARG A 49 23.22 -4.00 22.08
N LEU A 50 23.19 -4.62 23.26
CA LEU A 50 22.07 -5.49 23.67
C LEU A 50 20.74 -4.74 23.81
N LYS A 51 20.75 -3.46 24.19
CA LYS A 51 19.54 -2.62 24.23
C LYS A 51 18.86 -2.40 22.86
N HIS A 52 19.57 -2.69 21.78
CA HIS A 52 19.06 -2.64 20.40
C HIS A 52 18.73 -4.04 19.83
N GLY A 53 18.60 -5.06 20.70
CA GLY A 53 18.34 -6.44 20.30
C GLY A 53 19.56 -7.11 19.66
N TYR A 54 19.30 -8.04 18.72
CA TYR A 54 20.32 -8.91 18.10
C TYR A 54 20.48 -8.68 16.59
N THR A 55 19.97 -7.56 16.05
CA THR A 55 19.78 -7.34 14.60
C THR A 55 21.04 -7.55 13.76
N ASN A 56 22.22 -7.11 14.23
CA ASN A 56 23.47 -7.25 13.48
C ASN A 56 23.94 -8.71 13.42
N LEU A 57 23.68 -9.47 14.50
CA LEU A 57 24.00 -10.91 14.58
C LEU A 57 23.05 -11.71 13.69
N VAL A 58 21.74 -11.43 13.78
CA VAL A 58 20.68 -12.05 12.99
C VAL A 58 20.89 -11.82 11.49
N GLN A 59 21.13 -10.57 11.07
CA GLN A 59 21.40 -10.24 9.67
C GLN A 59 22.66 -10.94 9.15
N HIS A 60 23.71 -11.06 9.98
CA HIS A 60 24.93 -11.75 9.57
C HIS A 60 24.69 -13.24 9.27
N VAL A 61 23.99 -13.98 10.15
CA VAL A 61 23.72 -15.40 9.92
C VAL A 61 22.72 -15.57 8.77
N LEU A 62 21.63 -14.79 8.71
CA LEU A 62 20.65 -14.87 7.62
C LEU A 62 21.24 -14.57 6.22
N VAL A 63 22.28 -13.74 6.12
CA VAL A 63 22.89 -13.35 4.83
C VAL A 63 24.12 -14.19 4.45
N LYS A 64 24.78 -14.86 5.40
CA LYS A 64 26.03 -15.62 5.16
C LYS A 64 26.01 -17.09 5.55
N HIS A 65 24.99 -17.52 6.30
CA HIS A 65 24.83 -18.85 6.89
C HIS A 65 23.35 -19.26 6.94
N SER A 66 22.59 -18.94 5.89
CA SER A 66 21.15 -19.23 5.78
C SER A 66 20.86 -20.74 5.76
N ASP A 67 21.82 -21.53 5.29
CA ASP A 67 21.87 -22.98 5.38
C ASP A 67 21.86 -23.47 6.84
N TRP A 68 22.66 -22.85 7.73
CA TRP A 68 22.70 -23.17 9.16
C TRP A 68 21.37 -22.83 9.85
N VAL A 69 20.76 -21.69 9.49
CA VAL A 69 19.43 -21.31 9.99
C VAL A 69 18.39 -22.32 9.56
N ALA A 70 18.36 -22.69 8.28
CA ALA A 70 17.40 -23.66 7.75
C ALA A 70 17.62 -25.09 8.31
N ALA A 71 18.86 -25.48 8.62
CA ALA A 71 19.15 -26.73 9.32
C ALA A 71 18.57 -26.71 10.75
N ALA A 72 18.89 -25.68 11.54
CA ALA A 72 18.43 -25.56 12.93
C ALA A 72 16.90 -25.39 13.06
N SER A 73 16.22 -24.77 12.09
CA SER A 73 14.74 -24.74 12.06
C SER A 73 14.13 -26.13 11.84
N ARG A 74 14.81 -27.02 11.11
CA ARG A 74 14.36 -28.39 10.82
C ARG A 74 14.67 -29.37 11.95
N GLU A 75 15.84 -29.25 12.59
CA GLU A 75 16.23 -30.10 13.74
C GLU A 75 15.29 -29.97 14.94
N ALA A 76 14.49 -28.90 15.01
CA ALA A 76 13.43 -28.72 16.01
C ALA A 76 12.25 -29.73 15.88
N HIS A 77 12.18 -30.53 14.81
CA HIS A 77 11.12 -31.50 14.58
C HIS A 77 11.63 -32.82 13.94
N PRO A 78 11.68 -33.95 14.68
CA PRO A 78 11.79 -35.27 14.06
C PRO A 78 10.46 -35.64 13.38
N SER A 79 10.49 -35.92 12.08
CA SER A 79 9.30 -36.29 11.30
C SER A 79 8.76 -37.68 11.67
N PRO A 80 7.42 -37.86 11.80
CA PRO A 80 6.82 -39.19 11.87
C PRO A 80 6.79 -39.88 10.50
N VAL A 81 6.78 -41.22 10.52
CA VAL A 81 6.76 -42.11 9.34
C VAL A 81 5.40 -42.03 8.63
N PRO A 82 5.32 -42.03 7.28
CA PRO A 82 4.04 -41.96 6.56
C PRO A 82 3.23 -43.25 6.67
N ALA A 83 1.92 -43.12 6.88
CA ALA A 83 0.94 -44.21 6.84
C ALA A 83 0.34 -44.38 5.43
N LEU A 84 -0.21 -45.58 5.15
CA LEU A 84 -0.69 -45.96 3.81
C LEU A 84 -2.02 -45.29 3.40
N ALA A 85 -2.23 -45.23 2.09
CA ALA A 85 -3.39 -44.60 1.46
C ALA A 85 -4.65 -45.49 1.46
N ASN A 86 -5.80 -44.85 1.67
CA ASN A 86 -7.17 -45.21 1.28
C ASN A 86 -8.01 -43.90 1.31
N GLY A 87 -9.09 -43.71 0.56
CA GLY A 87 -9.74 -44.63 -0.39
C GLY A 87 -11.13 -44.14 -0.83
N ASP A 88 -11.20 -42.90 -1.34
CA ASP A 88 -12.29 -42.27 -2.12
C ASP A 88 -13.79 -42.50 -1.74
N LYS A 89 -14.50 -41.41 -1.43
CA LYS A 89 -15.82 -41.07 -2.05
C LYS A 89 -16.40 -39.72 -1.61
N SER A 90 -16.88 -38.96 -2.59
CA SER A 90 -17.67 -37.72 -2.41
C SER A 90 -19.13 -37.91 -2.87
N PRO A 91 -20.11 -37.26 -2.21
CA PRO A 91 -21.45 -37.04 -2.77
C PRO A 91 -21.67 -35.57 -3.19
N THR A 92 -22.38 -35.35 -4.30
CA THR A 92 -22.72 -34.02 -4.84
C THR A 92 -24.10 -33.52 -4.38
N PRO A 93 -24.31 -32.19 -4.26
CA PRO A 93 -25.63 -31.62 -3.97
C PRO A 93 -26.49 -31.45 -5.24
N PRO A 94 -27.83 -31.56 -5.14
CA PRO A 94 -28.73 -31.47 -6.30
C PRO A 94 -29.10 -30.02 -6.68
N LYS A 95 -29.31 -29.80 -7.99
CA LYS A 95 -29.88 -28.54 -8.53
C LYS A 95 -31.39 -28.47 -8.29
N LYS A 96 -31.93 -27.25 -8.11
CA LYS A 96 -33.35 -26.93 -8.37
C LYS A 96 -33.48 -25.62 -9.15
N ASN A 97 -34.46 -25.57 -10.06
CA ASN A 97 -34.63 -24.47 -11.00
C ASN A 97 -35.65 -23.44 -10.52
N GLY A 98 -35.25 -22.16 -10.63
CA GLY A 98 -35.99 -21.03 -11.23
C GLY A 98 -37.49 -20.79 -10.98
N LYS A 99 -37.82 -19.50 -10.85
CA LYS A 99 -38.95 -18.89 -11.58
C LYS A 99 -38.72 -17.38 -11.74
N ALA A 100 -38.89 -16.87 -12.96
CA ALA A 100 -38.95 -15.45 -13.25
C ALA A 100 -40.42 -14.97 -13.27
N ARG A 101 -40.64 -13.66 -13.11
CA ARG A 101 -41.91 -12.99 -13.44
C ARG A 101 -41.63 -11.55 -13.86
N ALA A 102 -42.47 -11.00 -14.76
CA ALA A 102 -42.29 -9.70 -15.41
C ALA A 102 -43.63 -8.90 -15.45
N ARG A 103 -43.65 -7.78 -16.20
CA ARG A 103 -44.67 -6.68 -16.28
C ARG A 103 -44.58 -5.64 -15.14
N ALA A 104 -44.92 -4.36 -15.34
CA ALA A 104 -45.27 -3.54 -16.53
C ALA A 104 -44.93 -2.06 -16.18
N GLU A 105 -44.42 -1.19 -17.06
CA GLU A 105 -45.05 -0.49 -18.22
C GLU A 105 -46.21 0.48 -17.90
N THR A 106 -45.87 1.78 -17.89
CA THR A 106 -46.58 3.01 -18.34
C THR A 106 -45.46 4.07 -18.50
N GLY A 107 -45.35 4.96 -19.49
CA GLY A 107 -46.32 5.92 -20.06
C GLY A 107 -46.02 7.33 -19.51
N GLU A 108 -45.91 8.45 -20.24
CA GLU A 108 -46.11 8.78 -21.67
C GLU A 108 -45.29 10.05 -22.08
N ALA A 109 -45.40 10.50 -23.36
CA ALA A 109 -45.24 11.86 -23.96
C ALA A 109 -44.23 12.89 -23.36
N GLU A 110 -43.23 13.38 -24.10
CA GLU A 110 -43.26 14.38 -25.22
C GLU A 110 -43.61 15.84 -24.85
N VAL A 111 -42.79 16.81 -25.33
CA VAL A 111 -43.14 17.88 -26.31
C VAL A 111 -41.96 18.86 -26.52
N ASN A 112 -41.90 19.49 -27.69
CA ASN A 112 -40.80 20.35 -28.18
C ASN A 112 -40.82 21.80 -27.65
N GLY A 113 -39.70 22.53 -27.81
CA GLY A 113 -39.62 23.99 -27.72
C GLY A 113 -38.46 24.56 -28.56
N THR A 114 -38.77 25.33 -29.60
CA THR A 114 -37.83 25.91 -30.58
C THR A 114 -37.97 27.45 -30.67
N ALA A 115 -36.90 28.10 -31.17
CA ALA A 115 -36.71 29.51 -31.59
C ALA A 115 -35.39 30.04 -30.99
N LEU A 116 -34.41 30.56 -31.74
CA LEU A 116 -34.36 31.62 -32.78
C LEU A 116 -34.42 33.05 -32.22
N GLY A 117 -33.33 33.78 -32.44
CA GLY A 117 -33.14 35.21 -32.14
C GLY A 117 -31.74 35.61 -32.66
N ASN A 118 -31.66 36.64 -33.51
CA ASN A 118 -30.55 36.86 -34.46
C ASN A 118 -30.18 38.36 -34.55
N ASN A 119 -29.05 38.70 -35.20
CA ASN A 119 -28.66 40.06 -35.68
C ASN A 119 -28.31 41.10 -34.56
N ASP A 120 -27.56 42.21 -34.73
CA ASP A 120 -26.68 42.83 -35.78
C ASP A 120 -25.86 43.98 -35.08
N THR A 121 -24.78 44.65 -35.56
CA THR A 121 -23.90 44.62 -36.76
C THR A 121 -22.55 45.36 -36.48
N VAL A 122 -21.60 45.29 -37.45
CA VAL A 122 -20.66 46.33 -37.98
C VAL A 122 -20.71 47.75 -37.34
N GLY A 123 -19.66 48.54 -37.12
CA GLY A 123 -18.24 48.63 -37.58
C GLY A 123 -17.59 49.85 -36.89
N ASP A 124 -16.57 50.59 -37.35
CA ASP A 124 -15.64 50.56 -38.51
C ASP A 124 -14.43 51.51 -38.20
N SER A 125 -13.42 51.59 -39.07
CA SER A 125 -12.22 52.47 -39.07
C SER A 125 -11.19 52.26 -37.93
N SER A 126 -9.85 52.16 -38.09
CA SER A 126 -8.84 52.48 -39.12
C SER A 126 -8.09 53.81 -38.94
N GLU A 127 -6.78 53.73 -38.69
CA GLU A 127 -5.80 54.79 -39.01
C GLU A 127 -4.42 54.15 -39.26
N ASP A 128 -3.55 54.83 -40.01
CA ASP A 128 -2.34 54.29 -40.66
C ASP A 128 -1.15 55.25 -40.47
N GLU A 129 0.01 54.74 -40.05
CA GLU A 129 1.30 55.42 -40.13
C GLU A 129 2.43 54.45 -40.52
N THR A 130 3.42 54.94 -41.27
CA THR A 130 4.33 54.11 -42.08
C THR A 130 5.81 54.36 -41.81
N LYS A 131 6.64 53.42 -42.31
CA LYS A 131 8.13 53.40 -42.47
C LYS A 131 8.93 52.63 -41.40
N PRO A 132 10.17 52.18 -41.73
CA PRO A 132 10.72 51.83 -43.07
C PRO A 132 11.31 50.40 -43.12
N GLU A 133 11.67 49.94 -44.31
CA GLU A 133 12.44 48.71 -44.49
C GLU A 133 13.89 48.85 -43.98
N THR A 134 14.36 47.86 -43.22
CA THR A 134 15.77 47.51 -43.08
C THR A 134 15.96 46.04 -43.41
N GLN A 135 16.67 45.74 -44.50
CA GLN A 135 16.95 44.37 -44.92
C GLN A 135 18.05 43.76 -44.03
N GLU A 136 17.66 42.97 -43.04
CA GLU A 136 18.59 42.04 -42.37
C GLU A 136 18.82 40.79 -43.24
N PRO A 137 20.03 40.21 -43.22
CA PRO A 137 20.39 39.11 -44.11
C PRO A 137 19.57 37.85 -43.81
N ALA A 138 19.23 37.11 -44.87
CA ALA A 138 18.48 35.87 -44.78
C ALA A 138 19.21 34.84 -43.90
N THR A 139 18.82 34.77 -42.63
CA THR A 139 19.26 33.72 -41.71
C THR A 139 18.83 32.39 -42.30
N MET A 140 19.81 31.58 -42.74
CA MET A 140 19.51 30.21 -43.18
C MET A 140 18.89 29.46 -42.00
N GLN A 141 17.58 29.26 -42.05
CA GLN A 141 16.94 28.26 -41.21
C GLN A 141 17.56 26.91 -41.57
N GLN A 142 18.50 26.47 -40.74
CA GLN A 142 18.87 25.06 -40.69
C GLN A 142 17.61 24.31 -40.26
N VAL A 143 16.87 23.81 -41.25
CA VAL A 143 15.84 22.79 -41.05
C VAL A 143 16.57 21.49 -40.73
N THR A 144 17.18 21.46 -39.55
CA THR A 144 17.60 20.24 -38.87
C THR A 144 16.32 19.53 -38.44
N ALA A 145 15.70 18.87 -39.42
CA ALA A 145 14.66 17.87 -39.22
C ALA A 145 15.28 16.66 -38.51
N SER A 146 15.68 16.87 -37.26
CA SER A 146 15.74 15.80 -36.29
C SER A 146 14.36 15.16 -36.29
N VAL A 147 14.30 13.89 -36.67
CA VAL A 147 13.14 13.04 -36.42
C VAL A 147 13.18 12.70 -34.93
N GLY A 148 13.02 13.74 -34.12
CA GLY A 148 13.30 13.74 -32.70
C GLY A 148 12.31 12.86 -31.98
N ALA A 149 12.80 11.88 -31.24
CA ALA A 149 11.97 11.00 -30.43
C ALA A 149 11.19 11.83 -29.40
N GLN A 150 9.91 12.09 -29.69
CA GLN A 150 9.04 12.86 -28.81
C GLN A 150 8.68 12.03 -27.58
N LYS A 151 8.52 12.70 -26.44
CA LYS A 151 7.99 12.07 -25.23
C LYS A 151 6.56 11.57 -25.51
N ARG A 152 6.26 10.33 -25.14
CA ARG A 152 4.89 9.79 -25.07
C ARG A 152 3.96 10.78 -24.35
N SER A 153 2.72 10.89 -24.82
CA SER A 153 1.64 11.68 -24.22
C SER A 153 0.72 10.86 -23.31
N ASP A 154 0.74 9.54 -23.44
CA ASP A 154 -0.14 8.55 -22.80
C ASP A 154 0.46 7.90 -21.53
N TYR A 155 1.49 8.51 -20.95
CA TYR A 155 2.07 8.08 -19.68
C TYR A 155 1.18 8.50 -18.50
N LEU A 156 1.16 7.68 -17.45
CA LEU A 156 0.38 7.98 -16.24
C LEU A 156 0.84 9.27 -15.56
N SER A 157 -0.12 10.05 -15.05
CA SER A 157 0.18 11.09 -14.06
C SER A 157 0.68 10.45 -12.77
N TRP A 158 1.39 11.22 -11.94
CA TRP A 158 1.88 10.71 -10.66
C TRP A 158 0.75 10.29 -9.72
N ASP A 159 -0.33 11.08 -9.62
CA ASP A 159 -1.45 10.78 -8.72
C ASP A 159 -2.26 9.57 -9.24
N ASP A 160 -2.40 9.39 -10.56
CA ASP A 160 -2.96 8.15 -11.15
C ASP A 160 -2.05 6.94 -10.90
N TYR A 161 -0.73 7.09 -11.02
CA TYR A 161 0.23 6.02 -10.77
C TYR A 161 0.20 5.57 -9.29
N PHE A 162 0.29 6.48 -8.33
CA PHE A 162 0.29 6.13 -6.91
C PHE A 162 -1.07 5.59 -6.44
N MET A 163 -2.18 6.11 -6.99
CA MET A 163 -3.50 5.52 -6.77
C MET A 163 -3.60 4.13 -7.41
N SER A 164 -3.04 3.92 -8.60
CA SER A 164 -2.97 2.59 -9.24
C SER A 164 -2.14 1.59 -8.43
N VAL A 165 -1.04 2.03 -7.79
CA VAL A 165 -0.28 1.20 -6.84
C VAL A 165 -1.14 0.84 -5.61
N ALA A 166 -1.95 1.77 -5.10
CA ALA A 166 -2.89 1.47 -4.01
C ALA A 166 -3.94 0.43 -4.43
N PHE A 167 -4.56 0.55 -5.62
CA PHE A 167 -5.50 -0.45 -6.15
C PHE A 167 -4.83 -1.80 -6.45
N LEU A 168 -3.63 -1.82 -7.05
CA LEU A 168 -2.86 -3.05 -7.27
C LEU A 168 -2.50 -3.74 -5.95
N SER A 169 -2.22 -2.97 -4.90
CA SER A 169 -1.96 -3.50 -3.55
C SER A 169 -3.21 -4.11 -2.92
N ALA A 170 -4.39 -3.53 -3.18
CA ALA A 170 -5.67 -4.10 -2.74
C ALA A 170 -5.90 -5.53 -3.27
N MET A 171 -5.39 -5.85 -4.45
CA MET A 171 -5.45 -7.20 -5.05
C MET A 171 -4.67 -8.28 -4.25
N ARG A 172 -3.90 -7.89 -3.22
CA ARG A 172 -3.28 -8.82 -2.26
C ARG A 172 -4.13 -9.12 -1.02
N SER A 173 -5.28 -8.46 -0.85
CA SER A 173 -6.21 -8.76 0.24
C SER A 173 -6.92 -10.09 0.03
N LYS A 174 -7.19 -10.80 1.13
CA LYS A 174 -7.93 -12.07 1.18
C LYS A 174 -9.40 -11.83 1.61
N ASP A 175 -9.74 -10.59 1.95
CA ASP A 175 -11.08 -10.19 2.36
C ASP A 175 -12.07 -10.43 1.21
N PRO A 176 -13.05 -11.34 1.35
CA PRO A 176 -13.96 -11.67 0.25
C PRO A 176 -15.02 -10.59 0.01
N SER A 177 -15.19 -9.62 0.93
CA SER A 177 -16.22 -8.59 0.83
C SER A 177 -15.71 -7.24 0.37
N THR A 178 -14.48 -6.86 0.72
CA THR A 178 -13.97 -5.51 0.48
C THR A 178 -12.45 -5.49 0.48
N GLN A 179 -11.86 -5.18 -0.67
CA GLN A 179 -10.42 -5.05 -0.84
C GLN A 179 -10.06 -3.56 -0.88
N VAL A 180 -9.19 -3.12 0.03
CA VAL A 180 -8.65 -1.76 0.12
C VAL A 180 -7.13 -1.86 0.11
N GLY A 181 -6.48 -0.92 -0.59
CA GLY A 181 -5.04 -0.76 -0.58
C GLY A 181 -4.63 0.69 -0.37
N ALA A 182 -3.40 0.86 0.08
CA ALA A 182 -2.82 2.14 0.46
C ALA A 182 -1.33 2.21 0.04
N CYS A 183 -0.89 3.39 -0.39
CA CYS A 183 0.47 3.67 -0.86
C CYS A 183 0.95 4.99 -0.25
N ILE A 184 2.01 4.98 0.55
CA ILE A 184 2.62 6.17 1.15
C ILE A 184 3.80 6.62 0.30
N VAL A 185 3.84 7.91 -0.02
CA VAL A 185 4.77 8.53 -0.95
C VAL A 185 5.41 9.76 -0.31
N ASN A 186 6.73 9.88 -0.41
CA ASN A 186 7.47 11.00 0.15
C ASN A 186 7.54 12.22 -0.80
N PRO A 187 8.06 13.39 -0.36
CA PRO A 187 8.14 14.59 -1.20
C PRO A 187 8.89 14.40 -2.52
N GLU A 188 9.95 13.59 -2.55
CA GLU A 188 10.67 13.24 -3.79
C GLU A 188 9.97 12.17 -4.65
N ARG A 189 8.68 11.92 -4.44
CA ARG A 189 7.84 10.97 -5.20
C ARG A 189 8.30 9.51 -5.12
N LYS A 190 8.96 9.12 -4.02
CA LYS A 190 9.37 7.73 -3.75
C LYS A 190 8.31 7.03 -2.90
N ILE A 191 7.99 5.78 -3.22
CA ILE A 191 7.08 4.95 -2.42
C ILE A 191 7.84 4.48 -1.18
N VAL A 192 7.36 4.89 -0.01
CA VAL A 192 7.99 4.60 1.29
C VAL A 192 7.18 3.62 2.16
N GLY A 193 5.94 3.30 1.80
CA GLY A 193 5.14 2.27 2.47
C GLY A 193 3.98 1.78 1.61
N ILE A 194 3.62 0.49 1.72
CA ILE A 194 2.51 -0.14 0.98
C ILE A 194 1.70 -1.02 1.94
N GLY A 195 0.38 -0.96 1.83
CA GLY A 195 -0.54 -1.75 2.64
C GLY A 195 -1.80 -2.17 1.90
N TYR A 196 -2.47 -3.18 2.44
CA TYR A 196 -3.79 -3.66 2.06
C TYR A 196 -4.47 -4.23 3.31
N ASN A 197 -5.80 -4.35 3.32
CA ASN A 197 -6.50 -4.89 4.49
C ASN A 197 -6.29 -6.41 4.63
N GLY A 198 -5.97 -6.87 5.84
CA GLY A 198 -5.58 -8.24 6.14
C GLY A 198 -5.47 -8.49 7.64
N PHE A 199 -5.35 -9.74 8.09
CA PHE A 199 -5.09 -10.06 9.49
C PHE A 199 -3.64 -9.75 9.92
N PRO A 200 -3.32 -9.74 11.23
CA PRO A 200 -2.00 -9.37 11.73
C PRO A 200 -0.92 -10.38 11.32
N ASN A 201 0.34 -9.93 11.30
CA ASN A 201 1.50 -10.78 10.97
C ASN A 201 1.59 -12.01 11.90
N GLY A 202 1.40 -13.20 11.34
CA GLY A 202 1.45 -14.48 12.06
C GLY A 202 0.09 -15.09 12.39
N CYS A 203 -1.02 -14.39 12.13
CA CYS A 203 -2.36 -14.97 12.09
C CYS A 203 -2.63 -15.49 10.67
N GLY A 204 -3.10 -16.74 10.51
CA GLY A 204 -3.44 -17.27 9.19
C GLY A 204 -4.74 -16.67 8.64
N ASP A 205 -4.81 -16.48 7.32
CA ASP A 205 -6.04 -16.04 6.65
C ASP A 205 -7.15 -17.11 6.68
N ASP A 206 -6.81 -18.36 6.98
CA ASP A 206 -7.74 -19.48 7.15
C ASP A 206 -8.12 -19.74 8.62
N ASP A 207 -7.36 -19.19 9.58
CA ASP A 207 -7.55 -19.42 11.04
C ASP A 207 -8.59 -18.48 11.66
N LEU A 208 -8.89 -17.35 11.00
CA LEU A 208 -9.70 -16.25 11.53
C LEU A 208 -10.91 -15.95 10.61
N PRO A 209 -12.06 -15.55 11.19
CA PRO A 209 -13.29 -15.43 10.42
C PRO A 209 -13.31 -14.17 9.55
N TRP A 210 -13.48 -14.35 8.23
CA TRP A 210 -13.73 -13.26 7.28
C TRP A 210 -15.17 -12.70 7.31
N ALA A 211 -16.05 -13.29 8.13
CA ALA A 211 -17.47 -12.96 8.17
C ALA A 211 -17.73 -11.51 8.61
N ARG A 212 -18.81 -10.94 8.06
CA ARG A 212 -19.30 -9.58 8.39
C ARG A 212 -20.38 -9.58 9.46
N GLU A 213 -20.95 -10.74 9.76
CA GLU A 213 -22.09 -10.99 10.64
C GLU A 213 -21.77 -12.25 11.44
N SER A 214 -22.26 -12.33 12.68
CA SER A 214 -21.92 -13.39 13.63
C SER A 214 -22.99 -14.48 13.65
N ALA A 215 -22.57 -15.75 13.62
CA ALA A 215 -23.48 -16.89 13.74
C ALA A 215 -23.93 -17.13 15.19
N THR A 216 -23.09 -16.81 16.19
CA THR A 216 -23.40 -16.99 17.62
C THR A 216 -23.79 -15.69 18.33
N SER A 217 -23.89 -14.57 17.61
CA SER A 217 -23.92 -13.19 18.13
C SER A 217 -22.63 -12.72 18.84
N SER A 218 -21.59 -13.56 18.93
CA SER A 218 -20.25 -13.16 19.37
C SER A 218 -19.56 -12.27 18.33
N PRO A 219 -19.01 -11.09 18.70
CA PRO A 219 -18.17 -10.29 17.80
C PRO A 219 -16.92 -11.02 17.30
N LEU A 220 -16.45 -12.04 18.04
CA LEU A 220 -15.29 -12.86 17.71
C LEU A 220 -15.52 -13.76 16.48
N ASP A 221 -16.77 -13.98 16.08
CA ASP A 221 -17.12 -14.71 14.85
C ASP A 221 -16.99 -13.82 13.59
N THR A 222 -16.59 -12.55 13.75
CA THR A 222 -16.50 -11.57 12.66
C THR A 222 -15.07 -11.08 12.46
N LYS A 223 -14.75 -10.56 11.28
CA LYS A 223 -13.41 -10.03 11.00
C LYS A 223 -13.04 -8.76 11.77
N TYR A 224 -14.02 -8.02 12.30
CA TYR A 224 -13.80 -6.65 12.79
C TYR A 224 -12.83 -6.51 13.98
N PRO A 225 -12.75 -7.45 14.94
CA PRO A 225 -11.73 -7.41 16.00
C PRO A 225 -10.29 -7.68 15.52
N TYR A 226 -10.13 -8.24 14.32
CA TYR A 226 -8.85 -8.81 13.84
C TYR A 226 -8.27 -8.10 12.61
N VAL A 227 -9.10 -7.53 11.74
CA VAL A 227 -8.65 -7.01 10.44
C VAL A 227 -7.89 -5.70 10.59
N CYS A 228 -6.59 -5.73 10.27
CA CYS A 228 -5.79 -4.53 10.09
C CYS A 228 -6.18 -3.85 8.78
N HIS A 229 -6.43 -2.54 8.83
CA HIS A 229 -6.75 -1.71 7.67
C HIS A 229 -5.53 -1.47 6.77
N ALA A 230 -5.79 -1.08 5.51
CA ALA A 230 -4.73 -0.86 4.52
C ALA A 230 -3.79 0.28 4.92
N GLU A 231 -4.35 1.36 5.47
CA GLU A 231 -3.65 2.55 5.93
C GLU A 231 -2.72 2.22 7.11
N MET A 232 -3.23 1.47 8.09
CA MET A 232 -2.45 0.94 9.21
C MET A 232 -1.28 0.08 8.73
N ASN A 233 -1.56 -0.87 7.83
CA ASN A 233 -0.53 -1.75 7.27
C ASN A 233 0.51 -0.97 6.46
N ALA A 234 0.14 0.08 5.72
CA ALA A 234 1.09 0.91 4.99
C ALA A 234 2.05 1.70 5.92
N ILE A 235 1.54 2.23 7.03
CA ILE A 235 2.33 2.98 8.05
C ILE A 235 3.30 2.06 8.80
N LEU A 236 2.91 0.79 9.01
CA LEU A 236 3.73 -0.22 9.68
C LEU A 236 4.76 -0.85 8.72
N ASN A 237 4.40 -1.12 7.46
CA ASN A 237 5.25 -1.71 6.42
C ASN A 237 6.23 -0.71 5.77
N LYS A 238 6.46 0.47 6.38
CA LYS A 238 7.33 1.50 5.77
C LYS A 238 8.80 1.03 5.67
N ASN A 239 9.45 1.44 4.59
CA ASN A 239 10.89 1.21 4.35
C ASN A 239 11.76 2.41 4.82
N SER A 240 11.14 3.47 5.32
CA SER A 240 11.75 4.69 5.85
C SER A 240 11.69 4.75 7.38
N THR A 241 12.55 5.58 8.00
CA THR A 241 12.59 5.81 9.45
C THR A 241 11.23 6.30 9.99
N ASP A 242 10.64 7.29 9.32
CA ASP A 242 9.27 7.73 9.54
C ASP A 242 8.58 8.11 8.21
N VAL A 243 7.33 8.56 8.28
CA VAL A 243 6.52 9.01 7.13
C VAL A 243 6.02 10.44 7.31
N LYS A 244 6.79 11.27 8.04
CA LYS A 244 6.45 12.68 8.25
C LYS A 244 6.47 13.45 6.93
N GLY A 245 5.51 14.36 6.74
CA GLY A 245 5.37 15.14 5.51
C GLY A 245 4.99 14.34 4.26
N CYS A 246 4.78 13.03 4.38
CA CYS A 246 4.40 12.18 3.25
C CYS A 246 2.93 12.36 2.86
N THR A 247 2.59 11.90 1.66
CA THR A 247 1.21 11.76 1.17
C THR A 247 0.81 10.29 1.18
N ILE A 248 -0.39 9.95 1.64
CA ILE A 248 -0.96 8.59 1.51
C ILE A 248 -2.08 8.54 0.48
N TYR A 249 -1.94 7.67 -0.52
CA TYR A 249 -2.94 7.37 -1.54
C TYR A 249 -3.75 6.14 -1.10
N VAL A 250 -5.08 6.24 -1.08
CA VAL A 250 -5.98 5.20 -0.56
C VAL A 250 -7.17 4.95 -1.49
N ALA A 251 -7.57 3.69 -1.68
CA ALA A 251 -8.74 3.37 -2.52
C ALA A 251 -10.07 3.87 -1.93
N LEU A 252 -10.16 4.01 -0.60
CA LEU A 252 -11.32 4.44 0.17
C LEU A 252 -10.89 5.47 1.24
N PHE A 253 -11.73 6.47 1.54
CA PHE A 253 -11.48 7.46 2.59
C PHE A 253 -11.19 6.76 3.94
N PRO A 254 -10.19 7.20 4.73
CA PRO A 254 -9.82 6.50 5.97
C PRO A 254 -10.90 6.59 7.04
N CYS A 255 -11.08 5.52 7.83
CA CYS A 255 -11.91 5.57 9.03
C CYS A 255 -11.24 6.41 10.15
N ASN A 256 -11.99 6.76 11.20
CA ASN A 256 -11.49 7.56 12.32
C ASN A 256 -10.26 6.95 13.02
N GLU A 257 -10.15 5.62 13.12
CA GLU A 257 -8.98 4.95 13.70
C GLU A 257 -7.76 5.08 12.78
N CYS A 258 -7.94 4.96 11.46
CA CYS A 258 -6.87 5.18 10.50
C CYS A 258 -6.46 6.66 10.42
N ALA A 259 -7.39 7.60 10.59
CA ALA A 259 -7.07 9.03 10.72
C ALA A 259 -6.15 9.30 11.92
N LYS A 260 -6.40 8.70 13.10
CA LYS A 260 -5.48 8.80 14.26
C LYS A 260 -4.08 8.33 13.89
N LEU A 261 -3.95 7.18 13.20
CA LEU A 261 -2.64 6.65 12.79
C LEU A 261 -1.94 7.56 11.77
N ILE A 262 -2.68 8.06 10.77
CA ILE A 262 -2.19 9.02 9.76
C ILE A 262 -1.62 10.26 10.47
N ILE A 263 -2.40 10.90 11.35
CA ILE A 263 -2.01 12.09 12.11
C ILE A 263 -0.79 11.81 12.99
N GLN A 264 -0.83 10.77 13.84
CA GLN A 264 0.27 10.46 14.75
C GLN A 264 1.55 9.99 14.05
N SER A 265 1.47 9.52 12.80
CA SER A 265 2.63 9.22 11.95
C SER A 265 3.24 10.44 11.23
N GLY A 266 2.55 11.58 11.27
CA GLY A 266 2.97 12.84 10.65
C GLY A 266 2.72 12.96 9.14
N ILE A 267 1.85 12.11 8.58
CA ILE A 267 1.44 12.20 7.17
C ILE A 267 0.66 13.49 6.96
N ALA A 268 1.08 14.30 5.99
CA ALA A 268 0.56 15.66 5.79
C ALA A 268 -0.63 15.74 4.80
N ARG A 269 -0.79 14.75 3.92
CA ARG A 269 -1.86 14.71 2.92
C ARG A 269 -2.43 13.30 2.72
N VAL A 270 -3.76 13.22 2.59
CA VAL A 270 -4.51 12.02 2.18
C VAL A 270 -5.09 12.24 0.78
N VAL A 271 -4.86 11.31 -0.13
CA VAL A 271 -5.44 11.30 -1.48
C VAL A 271 -6.30 10.06 -1.60
N TYR A 272 -7.61 10.21 -1.83
CA TYR A 272 -8.55 9.09 -1.79
C TYR A 272 -9.35 8.96 -3.09
N CYS A 273 -9.67 7.74 -3.53
CA CYS A 273 -10.49 7.54 -4.73
C CYS A 273 -12.00 7.58 -4.43
N SER A 274 -12.44 6.99 -3.32
CA SER A 274 -13.86 6.85 -2.97
C SER A 274 -14.18 7.35 -1.56
N ASP A 275 -15.28 8.08 -1.40
CA ASP A 275 -15.91 8.39 -0.11
C ASP A 275 -17.38 7.97 -0.09
N LYS A 276 -17.63 6.72 -0.51
CA LYS A 276 -18.97 6.10 -0.55
C LYS A 276 -19.65 5.91 0.82
N TYR A 277 -18.94 6.19 1.91
CA TYR A 277 -19.42 6.08 3.29
C TYR A 277 -19.41 7.41 4.03
N ASN A 278 -19.39 8.54 3.30
CA ASN A 278 -19.25 9.88 3.88
C ASN A 278 -20.21 10.18 5.05
N SER A 279 -21.45 9.69 5.02
CA SER A 279 -22.45 9.89 6.09
C SER A 279 -22.26 9.00 7.33
N ASP A 280 -21.44 7.94 7.29
CA ASP A 280 -21.17 7.11 8.46
C ASP A 280 -20.28 7.90 9.46
N TRP A 281 -20.66 7.86 10.74
CA TRP A 281 -20.02 8.61 11.81
C TRP A 281 -18.50 8.43 11.89
N LYS A 282 -17.95 7.29 11.45
CA LYS A 282 -16.50 7.03 11.41
C LYS A 282 -15.79 7.94 10.40
N PHE A 283 -16.42 8.26 9.28
CA PHE A 283 -15.86 9.09 8.21
C PHE A 283 -16.10 10.57 8.51
N VAL A 284 -17.22 10.92 9.15
CA VAL A 284 -17.45 12.24 9.75
C VAL A 284 -16.42 12.55 10.85
N ALA A 285 -16.16 11.61 11.76
CA ALA A 285 -15.13 11.76 12.80
C ALA A 285 -13.71 11.77 12.22
N SER A 286 -13.45 10.97 11.18
CA SER A 286 -12.19 10.98 10.43
C SER A 286 -11.88 12.37 9.86
N ARG A 287 -12.82 13.00 9.13
CA ARG A 287 -12.65 14.37 8.64
C ARG A 287 -12.38 15.37 9.77
N ARG A 288 -13.20 15.39 10.82
CA ARG A 288 -12.98 16.27 11.99
C ARG A 288 -11.58 16.14 12.59
N LEU A 289 -11.05 14.92 12.71
CA LEU A 289 -9.69 14.68 13.20
C LEU A 289 -8.63 15.23 12.24
N LEU A 290 -8.78 15.00 10.93
CA LEU A 290 -7.86 15.50 9.91
C LEU A 290 -7.89 17.04 9.81
N ASP A 291 -9.10 17.63 9.84
CA ASP A 291 -9.34 19.09 9.86
C ASP A 291 -8.64 19.74 11.08
N MET A 292 -8.87 19.19 12.29
CA MET A 292 -8.26 19.69 13.53
C MET A 292 -6.73 19.53 13.57
N ALA A 293 -6.19 18.51 12.88
CA ALA A 293 -4.75 18.27 12.79
C ALA A 293 -4.06 18.99 11.62
N GLY A 294 -4.81 19.70 10.76
CA GLY A 294 -4.28 20.34 9.56
C GLY A 294 -3.83 19.37 8.45
N VAL A 295 -4.25 18.09 8.51
CA VAL A 295 -3.91 17.08 7.50
C VAL A 295 -4.83 17.24 6.31
N GLN A 296 -4.29 17.67 5.17
CA GLN A 296 -5.06 17.92 3.96
C GLN A 296 -5.66 16.63 3.40
N TYR A 297 -6.88 16.66 2.87
CA TYR A 297 -7.43 15.53 2.12
C TYR A 297 -8.09 15.97 0.81
N THR A 298 -7.83 15.23 -0.26
CA THR A 298 -8.33 15.53 -1.61
C THR A 298 -8.81 14.26 -2.30
N GLN A 299 -10.03 14.27 -2.87
CA GLN A 299 -10.49 13.16 -3.71
C GLN A 299 -9.74 13.20 -5.06
N HIS A 300 -9.08 12.11 -5.43
CA HIS A 300 -8.51 11.97 -6.77
C HIS A 300 -9.59 11.53 -7.75
N LYS A 301 -9.63 12.19 -8.91
CA LYS A 301 -10.42 11.76 -10.07
C LYS A 301 -9.46 11.11 -11.06
N LEU A 302 -9.47 9.78 -11.09
CA LEU A 302 -8.67 8.98 -12.02
C LEU A 302 -8.92 9.44 -13.46
N GLN A 303 -7.86 9.68 -14.22
CA GLN A 303 -7.96 10.04 -15.64
C GLN A 303 -8.33 8.84 -16.52
N LEU A 304 -8.09 7.61 -16.03
CA LEU A 304 -8.42 6.35 -16.69
C LEU A 304 -9.31 5.50 -15.77
N SER A 305 -10.43 4.99 -16.29
CA SER A 305 -11.32 4.09 -15.56
C SER A 305 -10.77 2.68 -15.36
N LYS A 306 -9.72 2.31 -16.10
CA LYS A 306 -9.03 1.03 -16.03
C LYS A 306 -7.55 1.19 -16.44
N LEU A 307 -6.64 0.67 -15.61
CA LEU A 307 -5.26 0.40 -16.01
C LEU A 307 -5.13 -1.08 -16.42
N VAL A 308 -4.25 -1.36 -17.39
CA VAL A 308 -3.87 -2.73 -17.78
C VAL A 308 -2.37 -2.89 -17.55
N ILE A 309 -2.00 -3.94 -16.82
CA ILE A 309 -0.61 -4.41 -16.71
C ILE A 309 -0.52 -5.66 -17.57
N ASP A 310 0.09 -5.51 -18.74
CA ASP A 310 0.27 -6.62 -19.69
C ASP A 310 1.71 -7.12 -19.62
N PHE A 311 1.89 -8.35 -19.14
CA PHE A 311 3.19 -8.99 -19.01
C PHE A 311 3.83 -9.34 -20.36
N THR A 312 3.04 -9.42 -21.45
CA THR A 312 3.56 -9.69 -22.80
C THR A 312 4.06 -8.45 -23.53
N SER A 313 3.78 -7.25 -23.01
CA SER A 313 4.15 -5.96 -23.64
C SER A 313 5.65 -5.69 -23.81
N VAL A 314 6.52 -6.59 -23.34
CA VAL A 314 7.99 -6.55 -23.43
C VAL A 314 8.61 -7.91 -23.79
N MET A 315 7.81 -8.86 -24.32
CA MET A 315 8.25 -10.19 -24.79
C MET A 315 8.29 -10.26 -26.31
#